data_AF-A0A955TKS7-F1
#
_entry.id   AF-A0A955TKS7-F1
#
_cell.length_a   1.000
_cell.length_b   1.000
_cell.length_c   1.000
_cell.angle_alpha   90.00
_cell.angle_beta   90.00
_cell.angle_gamma   90.00
#
_symmetry.space_group_name_H-M   'P 1'
#
loop_
_entity.id
_entity.type
_entity.pdbx_description
1 polymer ?
#
loop_
_entity_poly.entity_id
_entity_poly.type
_entity_poly.pdbx_seq_one_letter_code
_entity_poly.pdbx_strand_id
1 'polypeptide(L)'
;MRETKSCPSCEYAMDAKGRFCPKCGSRANRSSEPVAREESLNLRILYIMVGLLILAVLFPPWESPPGEPLEFLGFHFILSPPVEGAQRSPVLQTVQLFTIAVAGLYLSWMFRSKTN
;
A
#
# COMPACT_ATOMS: atom_id res chain seq x y z
N MET A 1 -28.60 9.48 41.10
CA MET A 1 -29.70 8.71 40.47
C MET A 1 -29.08 7.69 39.54
N ARG A 2 -29.43 6.40 39.62
CA ARG A 2 -28.91 5.38 38.69
C ARG A 2 -29.74 5.42 37.41
N GLU A 3 -29.11 5.74 36.30
CA GLU A 3 -29.75 5.77 34.98
C GLU A 3 -29.94 4.33 34.50
N THR A 4 -31.17 3.97 34.12
CA THR A 4 -31.53 2.60 33.73
C THR A 4 -32.16 2.57 32.34
N LYS A 5 -31.88 1.52 31.58
CA LYS A 5 -32.43 1.26 30.23
C LYS A 5 -33.02 -0.14 30.16
N SER A 6 -34.03 -0.35 29.32
CA SER A 6 -34.63 -1.67 29.10
C SER A 6 -33.86 -2.47 28.05
N CYS A 7 -33.76 -3.79 28.26
CA CYS A 7 -33.19 -4.71 27.28
C CYS A 7 -34.15 -4.91 26.09
N PRO A 8 -33.70 -4.76 24.83
CA PRO A 8 -34.58 -4.89 23.66
C PRO A 8 -35.02 -6.33 23.33
N SER A 9 -34.47 -7.36 23.99
CA SER A 9 -34.83 -8.76 23.73
C SER A 9 -35.67 -9.42 24.82
N CYS A 10 -35.62 -8.92 26.06
CA CYS A 10 -36.36 -9.52 27.18
C CYS A 10 -36.97 -8.49 28.14
N GLU A 11 -36.91 -7.20 27.77
CA GLU A 11 -37.48 -6.05 28.50
C GLU A 11 -36.97 -5.85 29.93
N TYR A 12 -35.94 -6.58 30.32
CA TYR A 12 -35.33 -6.47 31.65
C TYR A 12 -34.67 -5.10 31.86
N ALA A 13 -34.93 -4.47 33.01
CA ALA A 13 -34.35 -3.19 33.40
C ALA A 13 -32.87 -3.33 33.78
N MET A 14 -32.02 -2.53 33.16
CA MET A 14 -30.58 -2.65 33.20
C MET A 14 -29.91 -1.31 33.52
N ASP A 15 -28.69 -1.34 34.04
CA ASP A 15 -27.88 -0.12 34.12
C ASP A 15 -27.61 0.45 32.71
N ALA A 16 -27.72 1.76 32.54
CA ALA A 16 -27.48 2.45 31.28
C ALA A 16 -26.09 2.11 30.68
N LYS A 17 -25.09 1.84 31.52
CA LYS A 17 -23.73 1.48 31.10
C LYS A 17 -23.55 -0.01 30.77
N GLY A 18 -24.53 -0.86 31.09
CA GLY A 18 -24.47 -2.29 30.81
C GLY A 18 -24.37 -2.56 29.31
N ARG A 19 -23.37 -3.36 28.89
CA ARG A 19 -23.19 -3.80 27.49
C ARG A 19 -24.00 -5.07 27.15
N PHE A 20 -24.25 -5.93 28.14
CA PHE A 20 -24.92 -7.23 27.99
C PHE A 20 -25.98 -7.44 29.05
N CYS A 21 -27.08 -8.10 28.69
CA CYS A 21 -28.17 -8.43 29.61
C CYS A 21 -27.82 -9.62 30.51
N PRO A 22 -27.90 -9.51 31.85
CA PRO A 22 -27.64 -10.60 32.77
C PRO A 22 -28.76 -11.66 32.74
N LYS A 23 -29.94 -11.32 32.19
CA LYS A 23 -31.09 -12.24 32.12
C LYS A 23 -31.11 -13.09 30.85
N CYS A 24 -30.85 -12.49 29.68
CA CYS A 24 -30.95 -13.18 28.39
C CYS A 24 -29.65 -13.19 27.57
N GLY A 25 -28.57 -12.58 28.06
CA GLY A 25 -27.26 -12.54 27.38
C GLY A 25 -27.19 -11.61 26.15
N SER A 26 -28.31 -11.03 25.70
CA SER A 26 -28.32 -10.16 24.52
C SER A 26 -27.57 -8.84 24.74
N ARG A 27 -26.96 -8.30 23.68
CA ARG A 27 -26.29 -6.99 23.71
C ARG A 27 -27.32 -5.89 23.96
N ALA A 28 -27.08 -5.08 24.99
CA ALA A 28 -27.97 -3.99 25.39
C ALA A 28 -27.87 -2.76 24.47
N ASN A 29 -26.86 -2.73 23.60
CA ASN A 29 -26.76 -1.77 22.51
C ASN A 29 -26.56 -2.55 21.21
N ARG A 30 -27.57 -2.56 20.33
CA ARG A 30 -27.37 -2.88 18.92
C ARG A 30 -26.74 -1.66 18.26
N SER A 31 -25.52 -1.32 18.68
CA SER A 31 -24.68 -0.45 17.88
C SER A 31 -24.47 -1.22 16.58
N SER A 32 -25.03 -0.69 15.49
CA SER A 32 -24.61 -1.02 14.15
C SER A 32 -23.11 -0.71 14.07
N GLU A 33 -22.28 -1.72 14.26
CA GLU A 33 -20.94 -1.71 13.66
C GLU A 33 -21.15 -2.17 12.21
N PRO A 34 -21.09 -1.27 11.21
CA PRO A 34 -20.84 -1.74 9.86
C PRO A 34 -19.36 -2.08 9.77
N VAL A 35 -19.10 -3.39 9.80
CA VAL A 35 -18.25 -4.15 8.86
C VAL A 35 -16.85 -3.60 8.60
N ALA A 36 -15.85 -4.45 8.88
CA ALA A 36 -14.48 -4.33 8.41
C ALA A 36 -14.42 -3.67 7.03
N ARG A 37 -13.77 -2.52 6.94
CA ARG A 37 -13.45 -1.87 5.67
C ARG A 37 -12.59 -2.86 4.90
N GLU A 38 -13.19 -3.60 3.98
CA GLU A 38 -12.47 -4.22 2.87
C GLU A 38 -11.57 -3.13 2.30
N GLU A 39 -10.26 -3.32 2.37
CA GLU A 39 -9.31 -2.51 1.63
C GLU A 39 -9.57 -2.76 0.15
N SER A 40 -10.52 -1.99 -0.39
CA SER A 40 -10.86 -2.02 -1.80
C SER A 40 -9.68 -1.43 -2.56
N LEU A 41 -8.76 -2.30 -2.98
CA LEU A 41 -7.74 -1.95 -3.96
C LEU A 41 -8.46 -1.29 -5.14
N ASN A 42 -8.17 -0.01 -5.38
CA ASN A 42 -8.96 0.81 -6.27
C ASN A 42 -8.89 0.21 -7.68
N LEU A 43 -9.97 -0.46 -8.10
CA LEU A 43 -10.06 -1.21 -9.36
C LEU A 43 -9.69 -0.33 -10.56
N ARG A 44 -9.95 0.98 -10.45
CA ARG A 44 -9.56 2.00 -11.45
C ARG A 44 -8.05 2.10 -11.59
N ILE A 45 -7.31 2.08 -10.47
CA ILE A 45 -5.84 2.10 -10.47
C ILE A 45 -5.28 0.79 -11.04
N LEU A 46 -5.89 -0.34 -10.69
CA LEU A 46 -5.48 -1.64 -11.22
C LEU A 46 -5.63 -1.69 -12.75
N TYR A 47 -6.76 -1.23 -13.29
CA TYR A 47 -6.96 -1.18 -14.75
C TYR A 47 -6.01 -0.21 -15.45
N ILE A 48 -5.68 0.93 -14.83
CA ILE A 48 -4.68 1.86 -15.37
C ILE A 48 -3.30 1.18 -15.42
N MET A 49 -2.89 0.49 -14.35
CA MET A 49 -1.60 -0.19 -14.30
C MET A 49 -1.50 -1.31 -15.35
N VAL A 50 -2.55 -2.13 -15.49
CA VAL A 50 -2.60 -3.19 -16.51
C VAL A 50 -2.59 -2.60 -17.93
N GLY A 51 -3.33 -1.52 -18.17
CA GLY A 51 -3.34 -0.85 -19.47
C GLY A 51 -1.96 -0.30 -19.87
N LEU A 52 -1.23 0.29 -18.93
CA LEU A 52 0.13 0.77 -19.16
C LEU A 52 1.11 -0.38 -19.45
N LEU A 53 0.96 -1.52 -18.78
CA LEU A 53 1.79 -2.71 -19.04
C LEU A 53 1.52 -3.31 -20.42
N ILE A 54 0.26 -3.39 -20.86
CA ILE A 54 -0.08 -3.88 -22.20
C ILE A 54 0.47 -2.93 -23.27
N LEU A 55 0.36 -1.62 -23.05
CA LEU A 55 0.89 -0.62 -23.98
C LEU A 55 2.42 -0.72 -24.11
N ALA A 56 3.11 -0.93 -22.98
CA ALA A 56 4.55 -1.16 -22.96
C ALA A 56 4.94 -2.40 -23.76
N VAL A 57 4.16 -3.48 -23.72
CA VAL A 57 4.42 -4.69 -24.52
C VAL A 57 4.16 -4.47 -26.02
N LEU A 58 3.10 -3.72 -26.38
CA LEU A 58 2.74 -3.48 -27.79
C LEU A 58 3.64 -2.47 -28.50
N PHE A 59 4.11 -1.46 -27.77
CA PHE A 59 5.10 -0.50 -28.24
C PHE A 59 6.25 -0.53 -27.24
N PRO A 60 7.29 -1.35 -27.46
CA PRO A 60 8.45 -1.36 -26.57
C PRO A 60 9.27 -0.09 -26.80
N PRO A 61 9.18 0.98 -25.96
CA PRO A 61 10.02 2.17 -26.13
C PRO A 61 11.51 1.92 -25.84
N TRP A 62 11.90 0.68 -25.51
CA TRP A 62 13.24 0.33 -25.02
C TRP A 62 14.05 -0.52 -25.99
N GLU A 63 13.58 -0.78 -27.21
CA GLU A 63 14.38 -1.43 -28.24
C GLU A 63 15.40 -0.43 -28.79
N SER A 64 16.63 -0.56 -28.30
CA SER A 64 17.79 0.20 -28.78
C SER A 64 18.15 -0.23 -30.21
N PRO A 65 18.57 0.71 -31.09
CA PRO A 65 19.06 0.39 -32.42
C PRO A 65 20.18 -0.67 -32.37
N PRO A 66 20.16 -1.68 -33.25
CA PRO A 66 21.16 -2.74 -33.22
C PRO A 66 22.54 -2.17 -33.61
N GLY A 67 23.49 -2.11 -32.67
CA GLY A 67 24.88 -1.75 -33.02
C GLY A 67 25.84 -1.34 -31.90
N GLU A 68 25.40 -0.88 -30.73
CA GLU A 68 26.31 -0.42 -29.67
C GLU A 68 26.33 -1.33 -28.43
N PRO A 69 27.51 -1.61 -27.84
CA PRO A 69 27.62 -2.42 -26.63
C PRO A 69 27.12 -1.67 -25.39
N LEU A 70 26.23 -2.31 -24.64
CA LEU A 70 25.64 -1.80 -23.39
C LEU A 70 26.67 -1.87 -22.23
N GLU A 71 27.50 -0.84 -22.09
CA GLU A 71 28.40 -0.72 -20.94
C GLU A 71 27.67 -0.13 -19.72
N PHE A 72 27.45 -0.97 -18.71
CA PHE A 72 26.87 -0.60 -17.44
C PHE A 72 27.92 0.09 -16.56
N LEU A 73 27.95 1.42 -16.59
CA LEU A 73 28.80 2.20 -15.68
C LEU A 73 28.06 2.40 -14.34
N GLY A 74 28.22 1.44 -13.42
CA GLY A 74 27.66 1.46 -12.06
C GLY A 74 28.28 2.54 -11.15
N PHE A 75 28.61 2.22 -9.90
CA PHE A 75 29.29 3.16 -8.97
C PHE A 75 30.70 3.59 -9.43
N HIS A 76 31.20 3.05 -10.54
CA HIS A 76 32.49 3.41 -11.15
C HIS A 76 32.55 4.89 -11.59
N PHE A 77 31.39 5.55 -11.80
CA PHE A 77 31.27 7.00 -12.01
C PHE A 77 31.74 7.86 -10.82
N ILE A 78 31.87 7.30 -9.61
CA ILE A 78 32.35 8.07 -8.44
C ILE A 78 33.88 8.22 -8.48
N LEU A 79 34.58 7.23 -9.02
CA LEU A 79 36.04 7.14 -9.02
C LEU A 79 36.67 7.45 -10.39
N SER A 80 35.87 7.56 -11.44
CA SER A 80 36.34 7.81 -12.82
C SER A 80 35.64 9.04 -13.39
N PRO A 81 36.37 10.00 -13.96
CA PRO A 81 35.76 11.15 -14.63
C PRO A 81 34.90 10.66 -15.81
N PRO A 82 33.70 11.23 -16.01
CA PRO A 82 32.82 10.83 -17.10
C PRO A 82 33.47 11.18 -18.45
N VAL A 83 33.70 10.18 -19.28
CA VAL A 83 34.09 10.36 -20.68
C VAL A 83 32.90 10.88 -21.49
N GLU A 84 33.12 11.89 -22.33
CA GLU A 84 32.07 12.44 -23.20
C GLU A 84 31.61 11.36 -24.18
N GLY A 85 30.29 11.07 -24.17
CA GLY A 85 29.69 10.00 -24.97
C GLY A 85 29.25 8.77 -24.17
N ALA A 86 29.50 8.71 -22.86
CA ALA A 86 28.99 7.62 -22.02
C ALA A 86 27.44 7.63 -21.94
N GLN A 87 26.79 6.78 -22.73
CA GLN A 87 25.34 6.63 -22.71
C GLN A 87 24.91 5.68 -21.57
N ARG A 88 23.90 6.08 -20.80
CA ARG A 88 23.31 5.23 -19.75
C ARG A 88 22.15 4.46 -20.35
N SER A 89 22.06 3.16 -20.09
CA SER A 89 20.86 2.41 -20.47
C SER A 89 19.66 2.93 -19.65
N PRO A 90 18.59 3.41 -20.29
CA PRO A 90 17.42 3.92 -19.57
C PRO A 90 16.79 2.84 -18.69
N VAL A 91 16.79 1.59 -19.16
CA VAL A 91 16.22 0.44 -18.46
C VAL A 91 16.92 0.18 -17.12
N LEU A 92 18.26 0.09 -17.09
CA LEU A 92 18.97 -0.17 -15.83
C LEU A 92 18.88 1.01 -14.86
N GLN A 93 18.80 2.24 -15.37
CA GLN A 93 18.57 3.42 -14.53
C GLN A 93 17.17 3.40 -13.90
N THR A 94 16.14 3.00 -14.66
CA THR A 94 14.78 2.84 -14.13
C THR A 94 14.73 1.74 -13.09
N VAL A 95 15.37 0.60 -13.33
CA VAL A 95 15.44 -0.50 -12.35
C VAL A 95 16.12 -0.03 -11.06
N GLN A 96 17.21 0.74 -11.17
CA GLN A 96 17.91 1.26 -10.00
C GLN A 96 17.07 2.28 -9.21
N LEU A 97 16.43 3.25 -9.88
CA LEU A 97 15.56 4.23 -9.24
C LEU A 97 14.34 3.55 -8.57
N PHE A 98 13.76 2.56 -9.24
CA PHE A 98 12.65 1.78 -8.69
C PHE A 98 13.06 1.01 -7.43
N THR A 99 14.22 0.37 -7.47
CA THR A 99 14.76 -0.39 -6.32
C THR A 99 15.00 0.53 -5.11
N ILE A 100 15.58 1.71 -5.33
CA ILE A 100 15.81 2.71 -4.27
C ILE A 100 14.47 3.20 -3.68
N ALA A 101 13.48 3.48 -4.53
CA ALA A 101 12.17 3.94 -4.08
C ALA A 101 11.45 2.87 -3.23
N VAL A 102 11.45 1.61 -3.67
CA VAL A 102 10.88 0.48 -2.92
C VAL A 102 11.60 0.31 -1.58
N ALA A 103 12.94 0.31 -1.58
CA ALA A 103 13.74 0.22 -0.35
C ALA A 103 13.41 1.36 0.64
N GLY A 104 13.29 2.60 0.15
CA GLY A 104 12.92 3.76 0.97
C GLY A 104 11.52 3.64 1.59
N LEU A 105 10.55 3.10 0.84
CA LEU A 105 9.20 2.86 1.34
C LEU A 105 9.18 1.80 2.45
N TYR A 106 9.90 0.69 2.27
CA TYR A 106 10.05 -0.34 3.31
C TYR A 106 10.79 0.20 4.54
N LEU A 107 11.83 1.02 4.35
CA LEU A 107 12.51 1.70 5.46
C LEU A 107 11.54 2.57 6.25
N SER A 108 10.73 3.39 5.56
CA SER A 108 9.77 4.30 6.21
C SER A 108 8.73 3.56 7.05
N TRP A 109 8.28 2.39 6.60
CA TRP A 109 7.36 1.52 7.33
C TRP A 109 8.03 0.92 8.57
N MET A 110 9.28 0.45 8.45
CA MET A 110 10.04 -0.11 9.57
C MET A 110 10.30 0.94 10.65
N PHE A 111 10.67 2.16 10.28
CA PHE A 111 10.85 3.26 11.23
C PHE A 111 9.54 3.67 11.93
N ARG A 112 8.38 3.62 11.25
CA ARG A 112 7.07 3.87 11.88
C ARG A 112 6.66 2.79 12.89
N SER A 113 7.07 1.54 12.66
CA SER A 113 6.78 0.43 13.58
C SER A 113 7.54 0.51 14.91
N LYS A 114 8.66 1.25 14.95
CA LYS A 114 9.53 1.37 16.13
C LYS A 114 9.09 2.47 17.11
N THR A 115 8.07 3.25 16.77
CA THR A 115 7.57 4.39 17.57
C THR A 115 6.24 4.08 18.27
N ASN A 116 5.83 2.81 18.33
CA ASN A 116 4.77 2.29 19.21
C ASN A 116 5.39 1.28 20.18
#